data_AF-A0A7L4PYY3-F1
#
_entry.id   AF-A0A7L4PYY3-F1
#
_cell.length_a   1.000
_cell.length_b   1.000
_cell.length_c   1.000
_cell.angle_alpha   90.00
_cell.angle_beta   90.00
_cell.angle_gamma   90.00
#
_symmetry.space_group_name_H-M   'P 1'
#
loop_
_entity.id
_entity.type
_entity.pdbx_description
1 polymer ?
#
loop_
_entity_poly.entity_id
_entity_poly.type
_entity_poly.pdbx_seq_one_letter_code
_entity_poly.pdbx_strand_id
1 'polypeptide(L)'
;MHDRIEIQVDGSGDGHSVALFPGEEIFFSYERGASNNEAEFNAVILALENLPDHSHARIRTDSQVVVWHLSREERVRHPSFIRKRAVVRDLILQKNLEIDIQWMPRKQNRADRFLKHYIASLCGAAGTEPLYRRVRRLEHENLRLKAKLKRAMKMLERRNAFSPDSVIPVEMFQ
;
A
#
# COMPACT_ATOMS: atom_id res chain seq x y z
N MET A 1 -29.08 15.40 12.38
CA MET A 1 -28.58 14.02 12.25
C MET A 1 -27.23 14.13 11.56
N HIS A 2 -26.14 13.80 12.24
CA HIS A 2 -24.87 13.65 11.56
C HIS A 2 -24.97 12.39 10.70
N ASP A 3 -24.70 12.50 9.39
CA ASP A 3 -24.70 11.34 8.52
C ASP A 3 -23.67 10.34 9.00
N ARG A 4 -24.08 9.08 9.15
CA ARG A 4 -23.20 8.00 9.60
C ARG A 4 -22.21 7.64 8.50
N ILE A 5 -20.93 7.65 8.81
CA ILE A 5 -19.85 7.28 7.87
C ILE A 5 -19.84 5.76 7.69
N GLU A 6 -20.00 5.27 6.46
CA GLU A 6 -19.97 3.84 6.15
C GLU A 6 -18.57 3.43 5.65
N ILE A 7 -17.87 2.60 6.41
CA ILE A 7 -16.49 2.17 6.15
C ILE A 7 -16.49 0.66 5.89
N GLN A 8 -15.73 0.21 4.91
CA GLN A 8 -15.47 -1.21 4.67
C GLN A 8 -14.01 -1.54 4.96
N VAL A 9 -13.74 -2.62 5.67
CA VAL A 9 -12.37 -3.02 6.06
C VAL A 9 -12.12 -4.48 5.70
N ASP A 10 -10.86 -4.81 5.41
CA ASP A 10 -10.40 -6.19 5.20
C ASP A 10 -8.93 -6.33 5.56
N GLY A 11 -8.52 -7.56 5.88
CA GLY A 11 -7.13 -7.93 6.14
C GLY A 11 -6.73 -9.21 5.42
N SER A 12 -5.43 -9.39 5.22
CA SER A 12 -4.88 -10.58 4.56
C SER A 12 -3.79 -11.26 5.38
N GLY A 13 -3.67 -12.58 5.22
CA GLY A 13 -2.73 -13.42 5.97
C GLY A 13 -1.24 -13.19 5.72
N ASP A 14 -0.90 -12.27 4.81
CA ASP A 14 0.46 -11.77 4.61
C ASP A 14 0.76 -10.48 5.42
N GLY A 15 -0.23 -9.97 6.18
CA GLY A 15 -0.10 -8.88 7.13
C GLY A 15 -0.59 -7.52 6.62
N HIS A 16 -1.20 -7.45 5.45
CA HIS A 16 -1.77 -6.21 4.92
C HIS A 16 -3.20 -5.98 5.42
N SER A 17 -3.54 -4.70 5.62
CA SER A 17 -4.86 -4.25 6.05
C SER A 17 -5.32 -3.07 5.20
N VAL A 18 -6.62 -2.95 5.01
CA VAL A 18 -7.24 -1.84 4.26
C VAL A 18 -8.47 -1.29 4.97
N ALA A 19 -8.66 0.02 4.89
CA ALA A 19 -9.89 0.70 5.25
C ALA A 19 -10.36 1.58 4.09
N LEU A 20 -11.57 1.32 3.60
CA LEU A 20 -12.23 2.02 2.51
C LEU A 20 -13.34 2.90 3.06
N PHE A 21 -13.16 4.21 2.94
CA PHE A 21 -14.11 5.25 3.35
C PHE A 21 -15.03 5.64 2.19
N PRO A 22 -16.14 6.36 2.48
CA PRO A 22 -16.98 6.96 1.44
C PRO A 22 -16.16 7.89 0.51
N GLY A 23 -16.60 8.05 -0.74
CA GLY A 23 -15.88 8.89 -1.70
C GLY A 23 -14.57 8.28 -2.23
N GLU A 24 -14.34 6.98 -1.99
CA GLU A 24 -13.16 6.23 -2.45
C GLU A 24 -11.83 6.68 -1.83
N GLU A 25 -11.88 7.27 -0.63
CA GLU A 25 -10.70 7.43 0.20
C GLU A 25 -10.28 6.07 0.78
N ILE A 26 -9.01 5.68 0.59
CA ILE A 26 -8.50 4.34 0.91
C ILE A 26 -7.22 4.45 1.72
N PHE A 27 -7.18 3.74 2.84
CA PHE A 27 -6.01 3.62 3.70
C PHE A 27 -5.48 2.20 3.70
N PHE A 28 -4.16 2.05 3.72
CA PHE A 28 -3.48 0.76 3.81
C PHE A 28 -2.48 0.75 4.95
N SER A 29 -2.32 -0.39 5.60
CA SER A 29 -1.23 -0.63 6.56
C SER A 29 -0.64 -2.03 6.37
N TYR A 30 0.52 -2.25 6.99
CA TYR A 30 1.23 -3.53 6.94
C TYR A 30 1.89 -3.83 8.30
N GLU A 31 1.59 -5.00 8.85
CA GLU A 31 2.25 -5.55 10.04
C GLU A 31 2.95 -6.85 9.66
N ARG A 32 4.29 -6.86 9.66
CA ARG A 32 5.07 -8.06 9.30
C ARG A 32 4.77 -9.19 10.28
N GLY A 33 4.37 -10.34 9.72
CA GLY A 33 4.14 -11.56 10.50
C GLY A 33 2.80 -11.58 11.23
N ALA A 34 1.92 -10.60 11.01
CA ALA A 34 0.56 -10.67 11.47
C ALA A 34 -0.17 -11.85 10.81
N SER A 35 -0.89 -12.63 11.61
CA SER A 35 -1.82 -13.63 11.11
C SER A 35 -3.00 -12.97 10.37
N ASN A 36 -3.77 -13.76 9.61
CA ASN A 36 -4.95 -13.26 8.91
C ASN A 36 -5.93 -12.53 9.86
N ASN A 37 -6.23 -13.13 11.02
CA ASN A 37 -7.11 -12.51 12.00
C ASN A 37 -6.51 -11.22 12.58
N GLU A 38 -5.19 -11.16 12.78
CA GLU A 38 -4.55 -9.94 13.27
C GLU A 38 -4.59 -8.82 12.25
N ALA A 39 -4.39 -9.12 10.96
CA ALA A 39 -4.54 -8.16 9.87
C ALA A 39 -5.97 -7.62 9.75
N GLU A 40 -6.98 -8.47 10.00
CA GLU A 40 -8.39 -8.06 10.00
C GLU A 40 -8.70 -7.11 11.17
N PHE A 41 -8.16 -7.38 12.37
CA PHE A 41 -8.24 -6.44 13.49
C PHE A 41 -7.52 -5.12 13.21
N ASN A 42 -6.34 -5.19 12.58
CA ASN A 42 -5.58 -4.00 12.19
C ASN A 42 -6.35 -3.14 11.20
N ALA A 43 -7.16 -3.74 10.32
CA ALA A 43 -7.99 -3.02 9.39
C ALA A 43 -9.07 -2.17 10.11
N VAL A 44 -9.64 -2.70 11.20
CA VAL A 44 -10.54 -1.92 12.08
C VAL A 44 -9.79 -0.80 12.79
N ILE A 45 -8.61 -1.07 13.36
CA ILE A 45 -7.79 -0.06 14.01
C ILE A 45 -7.45 1.08 13.04
N LEU A 46 -7.01 0.72 11.82
CA LEU A 46 -6.71 1.66 10.75
C LEU A 46 -7.92 2.56 10.41
N ALA A 47 -9.12 2.01 10.37
CA ALA A 47 -10.33 2.81 10.18
C ALA A 47 -10.56 3.80 11.33
N LEU A 48 -10.40 3.36 12.59
CA LEU A 48 -10.59 4.22 13.77
C LEU A 48 -9.52 5.34 13.85
N GLU A 49 -8.27 5.03 13.50
CA GLU A 49 -7.18 6.01 13.45
C GLU A 49 -7.46 7.14 12.46
N ASN A 50 -8.10 6.84 11.32
CA ASN A 50 -8.38 7.80 10.26
C ASN A 50 -9.77 8.46 10.33
N LEU A 51 -10.64 8.03 11.25
CA LEU A 51 -11.92 8.71 11.49
C LEU A 51 -11.73 10.11 12.10
N PRO A 52 -12.52 11.13 11.75
CA PRO A 52 -12.50 12.39 12.50
C PRO A 52 -13.00 12.20 13.93
N ASP A 53 -12.53 13.01 14.87
CA ASP A 53 -13.03 13.01 16.25
C ASP A 53 -14.55 13.32 16.26
N HIS A 54 -15.25 12.78 17.25
CA HIS A 54 -16.71 12.92 17.41
C HIS A 54 -17.58 12.35 16.28
N SER A 55 -17.00 11.52 15.41
CA SER A 55 -17.73 10.92 14.29
C SER A 55 -18.63 9.77 14.73
N HIS A 56 -19.72 9.60 13.99
CA HIS A 56 -20.54 8.40 14.00
C HIS A 56 -20.25 7.57 12.75
N ALA A 57 -19.79 6.34 12.92
CA ALA A 57 -19.44 5.45 11.82
C ALA A 57 -19.97 4.02 11.98
N ARG A 58 -20.21 3.38 10.84
CA ARG A 58 -20.42 1.94 10.73
C ARG A 58 -19.23 1.31 10.00
N ILE A 59 -18.55 0.39 10.66
CA ILE A 59 -17.46 -0.39 10.09
C ILE A 59 -18.01 -1.76 9.67
N ARG A 60 -17.87 -2.10 8.40
CA ARG A 60 -18.29 -3.38 7.83
C ARG A 60 -17.10 -4.24 7.46
N THR A 61 -17.13 -5.52 7.84
CA THR A 61 -16.10 -6.52 7.56
C THR A 61 -16.75 -7.86 7.27
N ASP A 62 -16.10 -8.71 6.48
CA ASP A 62 -16.49 -10.11 6.30
C ASP A 62 -15.87 -11.08 7.33
N SER A 63 -15.03 -10.56 8.23
CA SER A 63 -14.45 -11.33 9.33
C SER A 63 -15.42 -11.48 10.51
N GLN A 64 -16.05 -12.65 10.62
CA GLN A 64 -16.90 -12.98 11.78
C GLN A 64 -16.11 -12.95 13.10
N VAL A 65 -14.83 -13.33 13.07
CA VAL A 65 -13.94 -13.35 14.25
C VAL A 65 -13.80 -11.94 14.84
N VAL A 66 -13.54 -10.94 13.99
CA VAL A 66 -13.44 -9.54 14.42
C VAL A 66 -14.77 -9.08 15.01
N VAL A 67 -15.88 -9.31 14.31
CA VAL A 67 -17.20 -8.89 14.77
C VAL A 67 -17.51 -9.50 16.14
N TRP A 68 -17.33 -10.81 16.32
CA TRP A 68 -17.58 -11.47 17.60
C TRP A 68 -16.73 -10.93 18.74
N HIS A 69 -15.44 -10.69 18.50
CA HIS A 69 -14.54 -10.22 19.55
C HIS A 69 -14.71 -8.75 19.92
N LEU A 70 -15.20 -7.93 19.00
CA LEU A 70 -15.43 -6.51 19.25
C LEU A 70 -16.86 -6.22 19.74
N SER A 71 -17.87 -6.99 19.29
CA SER A 71 -19.27 -6.76 19.67
C SER A 71 -19.71 -7.50 20.94
N ARG A 72 -19.09 -8.63 21.29
CA ARG A 72 -19.50 -9.41 22.47
C ARG A 72 -18.66 -9.09 23.70
N GLU A 73 -19.30 -9.07 24.86
CA GLU A 73 -18.62 -9.00 26.17
C GLU A 73 -17.92 -10.31 26.57
N GLU A 74 -17.93 -11.33 25.72
CA GLU A 74 -17.33 -12.63 26.00
C GLU A 74 -15.82 -12.54 26.30
N ARG A 75 -15.35 -13.48 27.13
CA ARG A 75 -13.95 -13.64 27.53
C ARG A 75 -13.08 -14.00 26.32
N VAL A 76 -12.49 -12.99 25.70
CA VAL A 76 -11.39 -13.14 24.74
C VAL A 76 -10.25 -13.89 25.43
N ARG A 77 -9.87 -15.06 24.90
CA ARG A 77 -8.82 -15.90 25.51
C ARG A 77 -7.43 -15.67 24.92
N HIS A 78 -7.34 -15.19 23.67
CA HIS A 78 -6.05 -14.99 23.01
C HIS A 78 -5.41 -13.64 23.36
N PRO A 79 -4.18 -13.59 23.88
CA PRO A 79 -3.55 -12.34 24.33
C PRO A 79 -3.46 -11.24 23.26
N SER A 80 -3.23 -11.60 21.99
CA SER A 80 -3.14 -10.59 20.93
C SER A 80 -4.49 -9.90 20.67
N PHE A 81 -5.61 -10.63 20.72
CA PHE A 81 -6.94 -10.06 20.56
C PHE A 81 -7.37 -9.22 21.75
N ILE A 82 -6.94 -9.57 22.97
CA ILE A 82 -7.13 -8.72 24.16
C ILE A 82 -6.46 -7.36 23.95
N ARG A 83 -5.20 -7.36 23.51
CA ARG A 83 -4.46 -6.12 23.22
C ARG A 83 -5.11 -5.30 22.12
N LYS A 84 -5.45 -5.93 20.97
CA LYS A 84 -6.08 -5.20 19.86
C LYS A 84 -7.47 -4.67 20.22
N ARG A 85 -8.25 -5.39 21.05
CA ARG A 85 -9.53 -4.89 21.59
C ARG A 85 -9.33 -3.70 22.52
N ALA A 86 -8.29 -3.69 23.35
CA ALA A 86 -7.95 -2.54 24.19
C ALA A 86 -7.64 -1.32 23.32
N VAL A 87 -6.78 -1.47 22.29
CA VAL A 87 -6.48 -0.40 21.33
C VAL A 87 -7.74 0.15 20.66
N VAL A 88 -8.63 -0.73 20.19
CA VAL A 88 -9.91 -0.32 19.59
C VAL A 88 -10.76 0.51 20.57
N ARG A 89 -10.87 0.07 21.83
CA ARG A 89 -11.63 0.79 22.86
C ARG A 89 -10.99 2.13 23.20
N ASP A 90 -9.67 2.16 23.32
CA ASP A 90 -8.93 3.37 23.63
C ASP A 90 -9.12 4.41 22.52
N LEU A 91 -9.03 4.01 21.25
CA LEU A 91 -9.29 4.90 20.11
C LEU A 91 -10.72 5.44 20.10
N ILE A 92 -11.72 4.58 20.37
CA ILE A 92 -13.13 5.00 20.45
C ILE A 92 -13.32 6.04 21.55
N LEU A 93 -12.73 5.83 22.73
CA LEU A 93 -12.84 6.75 23.86
C LEU A 93 -12.08 8.05 23.63
N GLN A 94 -10.82 7.97 23.17
CA GLN A 94 -9.95 9.13 22.94
C GLN A 94 -10.53 10.09 21.91
N LYS A 95 -11.13 9.55 20.85
CA LYS A 95 -11.71 10.33 19.74
C LYS A 95 -13.22 10.55 19.91
N ASN A 96 -13.80 10.08 21.02
CA ASN A 96 -15.23 10.14 21.33
C ASN A 96 -16.12 9.70 20.15
N LEU A 97 -15.85 8.51 19.62
CA LEU A 97 -16.51 7.96 18.43
C LEU A 97 -17.77 7.18 18.79
N GLU A 98 -18.80 7.27 17.94
CA GLU A 98 -19.96 6.39 17.96
C GLU A 98 -19.78 5.32 16.87
N ILE A 99 -19.45 4.08 17.25
CA ILE A 99 -19.07 3.01 16.31
C ILE A 99 -20.02 1.83 16.38
N ASP A 100 -20.51 1.41 15.20
CA ASP A 100 -21.21 0.14 14.97
C ASP A 100 -20.36 -0.77 14.09
N ILE A 101 -20.10 -2.01 14.53
CA ILE A 101 -19.30 -2.98 13.77
C ILE A 101 -20.20 -4.11 13.30
N GLN A 102 -20.32 -4.28 11.98
CA GLN A 102 -21.26 -5.23 11.39
C GLN A 102 -20.58 -6.19 10.43
N TRP A 103 -21.01 -7.45 10.51
CA TRP A 103 -20.62 -8.45 9.53
C TRP A 103 -21.29 -8.18 8.17
N MET A 104 -20.59 -8.48 7.08
CA MET A 104 -21.16 -8.54 5.74
C MET A 104 -20.58 -9.70 4.92
N PRO A 105 -21.29 -10.21 3.90
CA PRO A 105 -20.73 -11.24 3.02
C PRO A 105 -19.51 -10.73 2.24
N ARG A 106 -18.46 -11.54 2.12
CA ARG A 106 -17.21 -11.21 1.39
C ARG A 106 -17.45 -10.68 -0.02
N LYS A 107 -18.41 -11.25 -0.76
CA LYS A 107 -18.76 -10.79 -2.13
C LYS A 107 -19.18 -9.32 -2.17
N GLN A 108 -19.72 -8.79 -1.06
CA GLN A 108 -20.16 -7.41 -0.93
C GLN A 108 -19.07 -6.50 -0.34
N ASN A 109 -18.02 -7.06 0.27
CA ASN A 109 -16.90 -6.29 0.81
C ASN A 109 -16.01 -5.80 -0.34
N ARG A 110 -16.09 -4.51 -0.66
CA ARG A 110 -15.23 -3.85 -1.66
C ARG A 110 -13.78 -3.78 -1.17
N ALA A 111 -13.56 -3.68 0.13
CA ALA A 111 -12.23 -3.59 0.71
C ALA A 111 -11.39 -4.83 0.37
N ASP A 112 -11.99 -6.03 0.39
CA ASP A 112 -11.34 -7.28 -0.06
C ASP A 112 -10.82 -7.21 -1.50
N ARG A 113 -11.62 -6.63 -2.41
CA ARG A 113 -11.20 -6.47 -3.79
C ARG A 113 -10.04 -5.49 -3.92
N PHE A 114 -10.13 -4.35 -3.24
CA PHE A 114 -9.06 -3.36 -3.22
C PHE A 114 -7.76 -3.96 -2.66
N LEU A 115 -7.84 -4.69 -1.56
CA LEU A 115 -6.67 -5.31 -0.92
C LEU A 115 -5.99 -6.31 -1.86
N LYS A 116 -6.76 -7.19 -2.51
CA LYS A 116 -6.22 -8.14 -3.49
C LYS A 116 -5.55 -7.45 -4.67
N HIS A 117 -6.17 -6.41 -5.23
CA HIS A 117 -5.57 -5.65 -6.32
C HIS A 117 -4.32 -4.89 -5.87
N TYR A 118 -4.32 -4.32 -4.67
CA TYR A 118 -3.17 -3.67 -4.07
C TYR A 118 -2.01 -4.65 -3.90
N ILE A 119 -2.22 -5.80 -3.27
CA ILE A 119 -1.19 -6.84 -3.10
C ILE A 119 -0.69 -7.35 -4.45
N ALA A 120 -1.58 -7.57 -5.42
CA ALA A 120 -1.18 -7.94 -6.78
C ALA A 120 -0.32 -6.85 -7.44
N SER A 121 -0.67 -5.57 -7.28
CA SER A 121 0.12 -4.44 -7.79
C SER A 121 1.51 -4.37 -7.13
N LEU A 122 1.60 -4.70 -5.84
CA LEU A 122 2.85 -4.85 -5.11
C LEU A 122 3.68 -6.03 -5.59
N CYS A 123 3.12 -6.98 -6.35
CA CYS A 123 3.86 -8.11 -6.93
C CYS A 123 4.06 -7.95 -8.45
N GLY A 124 3.81 -6.75 -9.00
CA GLY A 124 3.87 -6.45 -10.42
C GLY A 124 2.74 -7.12 -11.24
N ALA A 125 2.59 -6.72 -12.51
CA ALA A 125 1.48 -7.13 -13.39
C ALA A 125 1.26 -8.66 -13.58
N ALA A 126 2.17 -9.51 -13.11
CA ALA A 126 2.07 -10.97 -13.19
C ALA A 126 2.23 -11.68 -11.83
N GLY A 127 2.31 -10.95 -10.71
CA GLY A 127 2.44 -11.53 -9.37
C GLY A 127 3.77 -12.24 -9.09
N THR A 128 4.71 -12.26 -10.03
CA THR A 128 5.95 -13.06 -9.96
C THR A 128 7.11 -12.35 -9.27
N GLU A 129 7.05 -11.02 -9.09
CA GLU A 129 8.12 -10.27 -8.44
C GLU A 129 7.59 -9.16 -7.52
N PRO A 130 7.95 -9.17 -6.21
CA PRO A 130 7.69 -8.05 -5.33
C PRO A 130 8.23 -6.72 -5.86
N LEU A 131 7.45 -5.65 -5.77
CA LEU A 131 7.68 -4.34 -6.37
C LEU A 131 9.04 -3.77 -5.98
N TYR A 132 9.47 -3.94 -4.73
CA TYR A 132 10.79 -3.48 -4.28
C TYR A 132 11.95 -4.15 -5.03
N ARG A 133 11.82 -5.43 -5.40
CA ARG A 133 12.84 -6.13 -6.22
C ARG A 133 12.81 -5.61 -7.65
N ARG A 134 11.61 -5.41 -8.19
CA ARG A 134 11.41 -4.84 -9.53
C ARG A 134 12.02 -3.45 -9.64
N VAL A 135 11.77 -2.58 -8.67
CA VAL A 135 12.33 -1.22 -8.59
C VAL A 135 13.85 -1.29 -8.55
N ARG A 136 14.44 -2.06 -7.63
CA ARG A 136 15.90 -2.22 -7.53
C ARG A 136 16.53 -2.72 -8.83
N ARG A 137 15.84 -3.64 -9.53
CA ARG A 137 16.31 -4.16 -10.82
C ARG A 137 16.30 -3.06 -11.89
N LEU A 138 15.19 -2.34 -12.00
CA LEU A 138 15.03 -1.23 -12.96
C LEU A 138 16.02 -0.09 -12.69
N GLU A 139 16.34 0.20 -11.43
CA GLU A 139 17.37 1.19 -11.06
C GLU A 139 18.77 0.77 -11.54
N HIS A 140 19.16 -0.48 -11.30
CA HIS A 140 20.44 -1.00 -11.80
C HIS A 140 20.51 -1.00 -13.34
N GLU A 141 19.41 -1.35 -14.00
CA GLU A 141 19.32 -1.31 -15.46
C GLU A 141 19.45 0.11 -16.00
N ASN A 142 18.75 1.07 -15.39
CA ASN A 142 18.88 2.49 -15.71
C ASN A 142 20.32 2.99 -15.56
N LEU A 143 21.01 2.60 -14.48
CA LEU A 143 22.41 2.97 -14.26
C LEU A 143 23.31 2.43 -15.40
N ARG A 144 23.11 1.17 -15.79
CA ARG A 144 23.82 0.55 -16.93
C ARG A 144 23.53 1.28 -18.24
N LEU A 145 22.27 1.60 -18.51
CA LEU A 145 21.86 2.31 -19.73
C LEU A 145 22.46 3.71 -19.79
N LYS A 146 22.42 4.47 -18.68
CA LYS A 146 23.08 5.78 -18.57
C LYS A 146 24.59 5.70 -18.82
N ALA A 147 25.26 4.67 -18.30
CA ALA A 147 26.69 4.47 -18.54
C ALA A 147 27.00 4.15 -20.02
N LYS A 148 26.18 3.31 -20.66
CA LYS A 148 26.30 3.02 -22.10
C LYS A 148 26.07 4.27 -22.94
N LEU A 149 25.02 5.04 -22.65
CA LEU A 149 24.70 6.29 -23.33
C LEU A 149 25.86 7.29 -23.22
N LYS A 150 26.41 7.48 -22.02
CA LYS A 150 27.57 8.36 -21.80
C LYS A 150 28.79 7.94 -22.63
N ARG A 151 29.06 6.64 -22.75
CA ARG A 151 30.15 6.13 -23.59
C ARG A 151 29.88 6.39 -25.08
N ALA A 152 28.66 6.15 -25.54
CA ALA A 152 28.26 6.40 -26.92
C ALA A 152 28.38 7.90 -27.27
N MET A 153 27.91 8.79 -26.38
CA MET A 153 28.06 10.24 -26.54
C MET A 153 29.53 10.65 -26.65
N LYS A 154 30.39 10.15 -25.76
CA LYS A 154 31.84 10.42 -25.82
C LYS A 154 32.49 9.92 -27.12
N MET A 155 32.01 8.81 -27.67
CA MET A 155 32.49 8.31 -28.97
C MET A 155 32.05 9.20 -30.13
N LEU A 156 30.82 9.73 -30.09
CA LEU A 156 30.31 10.67 -31.10
C LEU A 156 31.05 12.01 -31.05
N GLU A 157 31.28 12.57 -29.85
CA GLU A 157 32.08 13.79 -29.66
C GLU A 157 33.49 13.63 -30.21
N ARG A 158 34.15 12.49 -29.94
CA ARG A 158 35.48 12.18 -30.48
C ARG A 158 35.49 12.05 -32.00
N ARG A 159 34.44 11.49 -32.61
CA ARG A 159 34.34 11.41 -34.07
C ARG A 159 34.13 12.77 -34.72
N ASN A 160 33.35 13.66 -34.09
CA ASN A 160 33.16 15.02 -34.58
C ASN A 160 34.38 15.93 -34.36
N ALA A 161 35.20 15.66 -33.33
CA ALA A 161 36.45 16.38 -33.09
C ALA A 161 37.55 16.04 -34.11
N PHE A 162 37.43 14.92 -34.83
CA PHE A 162 38.27 14.54 -35.96
C PHE A 162 37.48 14.72 -37.28
N SER A 163 36.98 15.93 -37.53
CA SER A 163 36.58 16.32 -38.88
C SER A 163 37.84 16.68 -39.68
N PRO A 164 38.08 16.12 -40.88
CA PRO A 164 39.30 16.32 -41.63
C PRO A 164 39.28 17.66 -42.38
N ASP A 165 39.33 18.76 -41.65
CA ASP A 165 39.68 20.08 -42.21
C ASP A 165 41.07 20.50 -41.69
N SER A 166 42.05 19.61 -41.87
CA SER A 166 43.47 20.01 -41.85
C SER A 166 43.87 20.37 -43.28
N VAL A 167 43.71 21.66 -43.58
CA VAL A 167 44.24 22.41 -44.72
C VAL A 167 45.56 21.81 -45.23
N ILE A 168 45.57 21.32 -46.47
CA ILE A 168 46.80 21.11 -47.23
C ILE A 168 47.18 22.47 -47.83
N PRO A 169 48.34 23.08 -47.49
CA PRO A 169 48.81 24.26 -48.20
C PRO A 169 49.22 23.84 -49.62
N VAL A 170 48.49 24.34 -50.61
CA VAL A 170 48.80 24.16 -52.04
C VAL A 170 49.85 25.18 -52.43
N GLU A 171 51.10 24.99 -52.00
CA GLU A 171 52.25 25.69 -52.58
C GLU A 171 53.49 24.79 -52.52
N MET A 172 53.70 23.98 -53.55
CA MET A 172 55.01 23.49 -54.02
C MET A 172 54.86 22.85 -55.41
N PHE A 173 54.38 23.65 -56.36
CA PHE A 173 54.58 23.41 -57.79
C PHE A 173 54.97 24.74 -58.44
N GLN A 174 56.25 25.08 -58.33
CA GLN A 174 57.03 25.84 -59.33
C GLN A 174 58.47 25.36 -59.27
#